data_AF-B6YUA7-F1
#
_entry.id   AF-B6YUA7-F1
#
_cell.length_a   1.000
_cell.length_b   1.000
_cell.length_c   1.000
_cell.angle_alpha   90.00
_cell.angle_beta   90.00
_cell.angle_gamma   90.00
#
_symmetry.space_group_name_H-M   'P 1'
#
loop_
_entity.id
_entity.type
_entity.pdbx_description
1 polymer ?
#
loop_
_entity_poly.entity_id
_entity_poly.type
_entity_poly.pdbx_seq_one_letter_code
_entity_poly.pdbx_strand_id
1 'polypeptide(L)'
;MRQHSSVVLWIREFSFSSFILFIILAIILWGHRQRESARQKAERFRGEVRIEGNELVFPRRMRLVKGRLPLRGYWSSSGRSRHYHIDRKFTQSEELETDRIELKPEMFSLIMNKSEETLIEVPAYLPMEPELENILLIPIIPSYRFEIDKQSLEALKGTEFAHARID
;
A
#
# COMPACT_ATOMS: atom_id res chain seq x y z
N MET A 1 -24.47 -31.36 51.69
CA MET A 1 -24.27 -31.84 50.31
C MET A 1 -24.61 -30.70 49.33
N ARG A 2 -23.66 -29.80 49.03
CA ARG A 2 -23.76 -28.72 48.01
C ARG A 2 -22.40 -28.01 47.91
N GLN A 3 -21.44 -28.61 47.23
CA GLN A 3 -20.10 -28.01 47.01
C GLN A 3 -19.52 -28.33 45.62
N HIS A 4 -20.37 -28.71 44.65
CA HIS A 4 -19.92 -29.06 43.29
C HIS A 4 -20.18 -27.99 42.23
N SER A 5 -20.85 -26.88 42.55
CA SER A 5 -21.25 -25.88 41.54
C SER A 5 -20.17 -24.84 41.20
N SER A 6 -19.21 -24.59 42.09
CA SER A 6 -18.26 -23.47 41.96
C SER A 6 -17.08 -23.81 41.04
N VAL A 7 -16.63 -25.07 41.03
CA VAL A 7 -15.45 -25.51 40.26
C VAL A 7 -15.75 -25.60 38.76
N VAL A 8 -17.00 -25.93 38.39
CA VAL A 8 -17.43 -26.06 36.98
C VAL A 8 -17.51 -24.69 36.28
N LEU A 9 -17.84 -23.62 37.03
CA LEU A 9 -17.86 -22.26 36.49
C LEU A 9 -16.45 -21.75 36.15
N TRP A 10 -15.47 -21.97 37.04
CA TRP A 10 -14.08 -21.58 36.83
C TRP A 10 -13.41 -22.32 35.66
N ILE A 11 -13.71 -23.62 35.47
CA ILE A 11 -13.17 -24.41 34.35
C ILE A 11 -13.76 -23.97 32.99
N ARG A 12 -15.04 -23.56 32.96
CA ARG A 12 -15.66 -22.97 31.75
C ARG A 12 -15.11 -21.60 31.40
N GLU A 13 -14.86 -20.74 32.38
CA GLU A 13 -14.32 -19.40 32.16
C GLU A 13 -12.85 -19.44 31.69
N PHE A 14 -12.04 -20.34 32.25
CA PHE A 14 -10.64 -20.54 31.83
C PHE A 14 -10.53 -21.10 30.39
N SER A 15 -11.48 -21.96 29.99
CA SER A 15 -11.56 -22.50 28.63
C SER A 15 -11.96 -21.44 27.59
N PHE A 16 -12.85 -20.52 27.96
CA PHE A 16 -13.31 -19.45 27.06
C PHE A 16 -12.24 -18.36 26.85
N SER A 17 -11.54 -17.96 27.91
CA SER A 17 -10.41 -17.03 27.83
C SER A 17 -9.28 -17.57 26.94
N SER A 18 -8.95 -18.85 27.10
CA SER A 18 -7.92 -19.51 26.28
C SER A 18 -8.33 -19.58 24.81
N PHE A 19 -9.61 -19.87 24.53
CA PHE A 19 -10.15 -19.91 23.17
C PHE A 19 -10.08 -18.56 22.45
N ILE A 20 -10.39 -17.46 23.12
CA ILE A 20 -10.25 -16.10 22.57
C ILE A 20 -8.79 -15.79 22.22
N LEU A 21 -7.85 -16.17 23.09
CA LEU A 21 -6.41 -15.99 22.84
C LEU A 21 -5.97 -16.75 21.59
N PHE A 22 -6.47 -17.97 21.37
CA PHE A 22 -6.19 -18.75 20.17
C PHE A 22 -6.76 -18.10 18.89
N ILE A 23 -7.96 -17.53 18.95
CA ILE A 23 -8.54 -16.79 17.81
C ILE A 23 -7.70 -15.57 17.46
N ILE A 24 -7.29 -14.77 18.46
CA ILE A 24 -6.45 -13.60 18.25
C ILE A 24 -5.10 -14.00 17.64
N LEU A 25 -4.48 -15.06 18.17
CA LEU A 25 -3.22 -15.57 17.64
C LEU A 25 -3.37 -16.07 16.19
N ALA A 26 -4.46 -16.77 15.87
CA ALA A 26 -4.76 -17.24 14.53
C ALA A 26 -4.93 -16.07 13.54
N ILE A 27 -5.61 -14.99 13.94
CA ILE A 27 -5.76 -13.78 13.11
C ILE A 27 -4.40 -13.11 12.85
N ILE A 28 -3.56 -12.99 13.87
CA ILE A 28 -2.21 -12.40 13.73
C ILE A 28 -1.35 -13.24 12.79
N LEU A 29 -1.32 -14.56 12.99
CA LEU A 29 -0.57 -15.49 12.15
C LEU A 29 -1.08 -15.50 10.70
N TRP A 30 -2.41 -15.41 10.52
CA TRP A 30 -3.03 -15.28 9.20
C TRP A 30 -2.59 -14.00 8.49
N GLY A 31 -2.63 -12.86 9.19
CA GLY A 31 -2.18 -11.58 8.66
C GLY A 31 -0.69 -11.58 8.28
N HIS A 32 0.17 -12.20 9.10
CA HIS A 32 1.59 -12.34 8.80
C HIS A 32 1.83 -13.21 7.56
N ARG A 33 1.20 -14.39 7.50
CA ARG A 33 1.28 -15.30 6.35
C ARG A 33 0.76 -14.67 5.06
N GLN A 34 -0.31 -13.89 5.13
CA GLN A 34 -0.85 -13.19 3.97
C GLN A 34 0.17 -12.20 3.39
N ARG A 35 0.91 -11.50 4.25
CA ARG A 35 1.94 -10.54 3.84
C ARG A 35 3.16 -11.21 3.19
N GLU A 36 3.62 -12.31 3.76
CA GLU A 36 4.72 -13.10 3.20
C GLU A 36 4.34 -13.75 1.87
N SER A 37 3.13 -14.32 1.79
CA SER A 37 2.60 -14.91 0.55
C SER A 37 2.47 -13.86 -0.55
N ALA A 38 1.89 -12.69 -0.25
CA ALA A 38 1.79 -11.59 -1.21
C ALA A 38 3.17 -11.12 -1.69
N ARG A 39 4.16 -11.05 -0.79
CA ARG A 39 5.54 -10.69 -1.17
C ARG A 39 6.19 -11.73 -2.07
N GLN A 40 6.08 -13.02 -1.73
CA GLN A 40 6.62 -14.09 -2.57
C GLN A 40 5.96 -14.13 -3.95
N LYS A 41 4.64 -13.92 -4.02
CA LYS A 41 3.91 -13.78 -5.29
C LYS A 41 4.42 -12.61 -6.11
N ALA A 42 4.57 -11.43 -5.50
CA ALA A 42 5.08 -10.25 -6.17
C ALA A 42 6.53 -10.45 -6.66
N GLU A 43 7.39 -11.13 -5.89
CA GLU A 43 8.76 -11.43 -6.30
C GLU A 43 8.80 -12.43 -7.47
N ARG A 44 7.98 -13.48 -7.46
CA ARG A 44 7.85 -14.42 -8.60
C ARG A 44 7.36 -13.71 -9.85
N PHE A 45 6.27 -12.95 -9.73
CA PHE A 45 5.70 -12.22 -10.85
C PHE A 45 6.69 -11.18 -11.41
N ARG A 46 7.44 -10.48 -10.55
CA ARG A 46 8.52 -9.59 -10.98
C ARG A 46 9.58 -10.32 -11.81
N GLY A 47 9.90 -11.58 -11.51
CA GLY A 47 10.83 -12.39 -12.29
C GLY A 47 10.31 -12.79 -13.67
N GLU A 48 8.99 -12.82 -13.86
CA GLU A 48 8.34 -13.15 -15.12
C GLU A 48 8.12 -11.94 -16.02
N VAL A 49 7.90 -10.76 -15.41
CA VAL A 49 7.74 -9.50 -16.12
C VAL A 49 9.09 -9.00 -16.64
N ARG A 50 9.13 -8.61 -17.91
CA ARG A 50 10.34 -8.09 -18.58
C ARG A 50 10.14 -6.64 -18.99
N ILE A 51 11.23 -5.88 -19.02
CA ILE A 51 11.25 -4.54 -19.61
C ILE A 51 12.03 -4.67 -20.91
N GLU A 52 11.35 -4.47 -22.04
CA GLU A 52 11.95 -4.50 -23.37
C GLU A 52 11.86 -3.10 -23.97
N GLY A 53 12.97 -2.35 -23.94
CA GLY A 53 13.00 -0.96 -24.38
C GLY A 53 12.07 -0.09 -23.55
N ASN A 54 10.97 0.37 -24.16
CA ASN A 54 9.94 1.20 -23.53
C ASN A 54 8.62 0.45 -23.31
N GLU A 55 8.66 -0.88 -23.21
CA GLU A 55 7.49 -1.72 -22.96
C GLU A 55 7.71 -2.58 -21.72
N LEU A 56 6.66 -2.72 -20.92
CA LEU A 56 6.54 -3.74 -19.89
C LEU A 56 5.85 -4.96 -20.49
N VAL A 57 6.59 -6.05 -20.63
CA VAL A 57 6.14 -7.29 -21.26
C VAL A 57 5.79 -8.32 -20.20
N PHE A 58 4.57 -8.84 -20.27
CA PHE A 58 4.05 -9.88 -19.40
C PHE A 58 4.34 -11.27 -19.97
N PRO A 59 4.41 -12.32 -19.13
CA PRO A 59 4.66 -13.69 -19.59
C PRO A 59 3.53 -14.25 -20.46
N ARG A 60 2.32 -13.70 -20.35
CA ARG A 60 1.12 -14.08 -21.12
C ARG A 60 0.22 -12.87 -21.30
N ARG A 61 -0.77 -13.00 -22.19
CA ARG A 61 -1.86 -12.02 -22.31
C ARG A 61 -2.72 -12.07 -21.05
N MET A 62 -2.99 -10.92 -20.46
CA MET A 62 -3.65 -10.79 -19.17
C MET A 62 -4.69 -9.67 -19.17
N ARG A 63 -5.72 -9.85 -18.33
CA ARG A 63 -6.69 -8.78 -18.06
C ARG A 63 -6.15 -7.87 -16.97
N LEU A 64 -6.11 -6.58 -17.26
CA LEU A 64 -5.59 -5.53 -16.40
C LEU A 64 -6.63 -4.43 -16.23
N VAL A 65 -6.65 -3.82 -15.06
CA VAL A 65 -7.38 -2.58 -14.84
C VAL A 65 -6.39 -1.46 -14.64
N LYS A 66 -6.41 -0.46 -15.52
CA LYS A 66 -5.67 0.78 -15.38
C LYS A 66 -6.47 1.76 -14.53
N GLY A 67 -5.76 2.52 -13.70
CA GLY A 67 -6.37 3.55 -12.88
C GLY A 67 -5.34 4.46 -12.22
N ARG A 68 -5.84 5.27 -11.29
CA ARG A 68 -5.06 6.18 -10.46
C ARG A 68 -5.06 5.71 -9.02
N LEU A 69 -3.91 5.78 -8.38
CA LEU A 69 -3.72 5.41 -6.98
C LEU A 69 -3.21 6.62 -6.17
N PRO A 70 -4.12 7.37 -5.52
CA PRO A 70 -3.75 8.21 -4.38
C PRO A 70 -3.32 7.35 -3.18
N LEU A 71 -2.14 7.66 -2.66
CA LEU A 71 -1.55 7.15 -1.42
C LEU A 71 -1.27 8.33 -0.51
N ARG A 72 -1.90 8.34 0.68
CA ARG A 72 -1.69 9.36 1.70
C ARG A 72 -1.08 8.72 2.94
N GLY A 73 0.16 9.08 3.24
CA GLY A 73 0.84 8.72 4.46
C GLY A 73 0.78 9.87 5.46
N TYR A 74 0.28 9.64 6.67
CA TYR A 74 0.18 10.69 7.71
C TYR A 74 0.44 10.13 9.10
N TRP A 75 0.94 10.99 9.98
CA TRP A 75 1.06 10.68 11.40
C TRP A 75 -0.23 11.01 12.13
N SER A 76 -0.74 10.08 12.93
CA SER A 76 -1.81 10.31 13.89
C SER A 76 -1.30 10.15 15.31
N SER A 77 -1.72 11.03 16.22
CA SER A 77 -1.38 10.95 17.65
C SER A 77 -2.64 10.74 18.48
N SER A 78 -2.70 9.64 19.22
CA SER A 78 -3.71 9.43 20.27
C SER A 78 -3.01 9.48 21.63
N GLY A 79 -2.82 10.68 22.17
CA GLY A 79 -2.16 10.88 23.47
C GLY A 79 -0.64 10.70 23.41
N ARG A 80 -0.11 9.64 24.06
CA ARG A 80 1.34 9.44 24.30
C ARG A 80 2.08 8.69 23.18
N SER A 81 1.37 8.23 22.16
CA SER A 81 1.91 7.45 21.03
C SER A 81 1.60 8.13 19.69
N ARG A 82 2.55 8.04 18.75
CA ARG A 82 2.37 8.42 17.34
C ARG A 82 2.37 7.17 16.49
N HIS A 83 1.40 7.06 15.60
CA HIS A 83 1.28 5.98 14.63
C HIS A 83 1.30 6.55 13.23
N TYR A 84 1.99 5.87 12.32
CA TYR A 84 1.98 6.21 10.90
C TYR A 84 0.84 5.45 10.22
N HIS A 85 -0.02 6.19 9.53
CA HIS A 85 -1.16 5.66 8.79
C HIS A 85 -0.91 5.81 7.30
N ILE A 86 -1.43 4.86 6.53
CA ILE A 86 -1.41 4.88 5.07
C ILE A 86 -2.83 4.66 4.57
N ASP A 87 -3.43 5.72 4.04
CA ASP A 87 -4.68 5.64 3.31
C ASP A 87 -4.37 5.43 1.83
N ARG A 88 -5.09 4.49 1.20
CA ARG A 88 -4.95 4.17 -0.22
C ARG A 88 -6.32 4.06 -0.84
N LYS A 89 -6.49 4.60 -2.04
CA LYS A 89 -7.71 4.42 -2.84
C LYS A 89 -7.30 4.19 -4.28
N PHE A 90 -7.87 3.19 -4.93
CA PHE A 90 -7.66 2.96 -6.36
C PHE A 90 -8.92 3.40 -7.11
N THR A 91 -8.74 4.27 -8.09
CA THR A 91 -9.82 4.73 -8.97
C THR A 91 -9.58 4.14 -10.35
N GLN A 92 -10.43 3.20 -10.76
CA GLN A 92 -10.41 2.57 -12.07
C GLN A 92 -10.73 3.59 -13.17
N SER A 93 -9.99 3.54 -14.26
CA SER A 93 -10.24 4.33 -15.46
C SER A 93 -10.55 3.46 -16.68
N GLU A 94 -9.85 2.34 -16.86
CA GLU A 94 -9.91 1.54 -18.09
C GLU A 94 -9.62 0.06 -17.81
N GLU A 95 -10.24 -0.84 -18.57
CA GLU A 95 -9.88 -2.26 -18.62
C GLU A 95 -9.12 -2.57 -19.90
N LEU A 96 -8.06 -3.36 -19.78
CA LEU A 96 -7.14 -3.69 -20.86
C LEU A 96 -6.95 -5.21 -20.89
N GLU A 97 -6.83 -5.78 -22.09
CA GLU A 97 -6.44 -7.19 -22.26
C GLU A 97 -5.23 -7.27 -23.19
N THR A 98 -4.05 -7.37 -22.58
CA THR A 98 -2.76 -7.21 -23.26
C THR A 98 -1.68 -8.05 -22.61
N ASP A 99 -0.65 -8.40 -23.37
CA ASP A 99 0.62 -8.96 -22.90
C ASP A 99 1.71 -7.87 -22.78
N ARG A 100 1.41 -6.63 -23.15
CA ARG A 100 2.37 -5.50 -23.17
C ARG A 100 1.72 -4.20 -22.70
N ILE A 101 2.46 -3.42 -21.91
CA ILE A 101 2.14 -2.02 -21.60
C ILE A 101 3.25 -1.13 -22.13
N GLU A 102 2.88 -0.15 -22.94
CA GLU A 102 3.81 0.91 -23.34
C GLU A 102 4.09 1.83 -22.14
N LEU A 103 5.36 1.96 -21.78
CA LEU A 103 5.85 2.76 -20.67
C LEU A 103 5.97 4.22 -21.12
N LYS A 104 4.88 4.99 -21.08
CA LYS A 104 4.92 6.43 -21.35
C LYS A 104 5.08 7.24 -20.06
N PRO A 105 5.86 8.35 -20.08
CA PRO A 105 5.84 9.29 -18.97
C PRO A 105 4.42 9.79 -18.75
N GLU A 106 3.86 9.46 -17.59
CA GLU A 106 2.55 9.91 -17.17
C GLU A 106 2.71 10.85 -15.98
N MET A 107 1.84 11.87 -15.93
CA MET A 107 1.85 12.82 -14.82
C MET A 107 1.58 12.09 -13.51
N PHE A 108 2.49 12.24 -12.55
CA PHE A 108 2.32 11.84 -11.16
C PHE A 108 2.51 13.06 -10.26
N SER A 109 1.92 13.03 -9.07
CA SER A 109 2.12 14.06 -8.04
C SER A 109 2.77 13.45 -6.81
N LEU A 110 3.70 14.19 -6.21
CA LEU A 110 4.30 13.89 -4.91
C LEU A 110 4.30 15.20 -4.13
N ILE A 111 3.55 15.22 -3.04
CA ILE A 111 3.47 16.36 -2.13
C ILE A 111 3.91 15.88 -0.76
N MET A 112 4.89 16.56 -0.17
CA MET A 112 5.34 16.31 1.19
C MET A 112 5.27 17.62 1.97
N ASN A 113 4.59 17.61 3.11
CA ASN A 113 4.53 18.78 3.99
C ASN A 113 5.54 18.68 5.14
N LYS A 114 5.69 19.78 5.90
CA LYS A 114 6.58 19.86 7.07
C LYS A 114 6.22 18.90 8.20
N SER A 115 4.99 18.41 8.22
CA SER A 115 4.50 17.42 9.19
C SER A 115 4.79 15.98 8.74
N GLU A 116 5.64 15.81 7.71
CA GLU A 116 6.00 14.52 7.08
C GLU A 116 4.80 13.78 6.49
N GLU A 117 3.66 14.45 6.34
CA GLU A 117 2.55 13.90 5.59
C GLU A 117 2.88 13.93 4.11
N THR A 118 2.70 12.78 3.47
CA THR A 118 3.06 12.56 2.08
C THR A 118 1.83 12.12 1.30
N LEU A 119 1.54 12.81 0.20
CA LEU A 119 0.55 12.41 -0.77
C LEU A 119 1.24 12.06 -2.08
N ILE A 120 0.98 10.87 -2.59
CA ILE A 120 1.44 10.40 -3.90
C ILE A 120 0.22 10.07 -4.73
N GLU A 121 0.15 10.58 -5.95
CA GLU A 121 -0.84 10.15 -6.93
C GLU A 121 -0.14 9.65 -8.19
N VAL A 122 -0.30 8.36 -8.48
CA VAL A 122 0.41 7.67 -9.55
C VAL A 122 -0.53 6.87 -10.44
N PRO A 123 -0.22 6.69 -11.73
CA PRO A 123 -0.87 5.68 -12.56
C PRO A 123 -0.51 4.29 -12.03
N ALA A 124 -1.48 3.38 -12.03
CA ALA A 124 -1.25 2.02 -11.60
C ALA A 124 -2.12 1.02 -12.36
N TYR A 125 -1.65 -0.23 -12.42
CA TYR A 125 -2.30 -1.34 -13.10
C TYR A 125 -2.53 -2.48 -12.11
N LEU A 126 -3.76 -3.00 -12.11
CA LEU A 126 -4.19 -4.14 -11.32
C LEU A 126 -4.42 -5.35 -12.24
N PRO A 127 -3.62 -6.42 -12.13
CA PRO A 127 -3.94 -7.68 -12.78
C PRO A 127 -5.22 -8.29 -12.20
N MET A 128 -6.11 -8.77 -13.08
CA MET A 128 -7.37 -9.42 -12.70
C MET A 128 -7.27 -10.94 -12.61
N GLU A 129 -6.08 -11.49 -12.89
CA GLU A 129 -5.82 -12.93 -12.79
C GLU A 129 -5.82 -13.37 -11.32
N PRO A 130 -6.54 -14.45 -10.93
CA PRO A 130 -6.61 -14.92 -9.55
C PRO A 130 -5.25 -15.24 -8.93
N GLU A 131 -4.31 -15.70 -9.75
CA GLU A 131 -2.93 -16.03 -9.33
C GLU A 131 -2.16 -14.79 -8.83
N LEU A 132 -2.55 -13.61 -9.31
CA LEU A 132 -1.89 -12.32 -9.08
C LEU A 132 -2.74 -11.38 -8.21
N GLU A 133 -3.72 -11.93 -7.50
CA GLU A 133 -4.52 -11.18 -6.56
C GLU A 133 -3.61 -10.43 -5.55
N ASN A 134 -3.93 -9.16 -5.30
CA ASN A 134 -3.17 -8.23 -4.45
C ASN A 134 -1.83 -7.75 -5.02
N ILE A 135 -1.55 -7.98 -6.30
CA ILE A 135 -0.42 -7.35 -6.99
C ILE A 135 -0.86 -6.02 -7.60
N LEU A 136 -0.03 -5.01 -7.45
CA LEU A 136 -0.21 -3.69 -8.02
C LEU A 136 1.06 -3.30 -8.76
N LEU A 137 0.91 -2.86 -10.00
CA LEU A 137 2.01 -2.40 -10.84
C LEU A 137 1.96 -0.88 -10.93
N ILE A 138 3.07 -0.24 -10.56
CA ILE A 138 3.21 1.23 -10.60
C ILE A 138 4.43 1.55 -11.47
N PRO A 139 4.25 1.80 -12.77
CA PRO A 139 5.35 2.24 -13.62
C PRO A 139 5.66 3.71 -13.31
N ILE A 140 6.83 3.97 -12.72
CA ILE A 140 7.33 5.33 -12.49
C ILE A 140 8.45 5.57 -13.49
N ILE A 141 8.18 6.40 -14.49
CA ILE A 141 9.18 6.83 -15.48
C ILE A 141 9.49 8.29 -15.16
N PRO A 142 10.62 8.56 -14.47
CA PRO A 142 11.01 9.92 -14.20
C PRO A 142 11.44 10.58 -15.51
N SER A 143 10.62 11.50 -16.02
CA SER A 143 10.97 12.36 -17.17
C SER A 143 11.69 13.64 -16.74
N TYR A 144 11.89 13.85 -15.43
CA TYR A 144 12.50 15.04 -14.86
C TYR A 144 13.66 14.66 -13.94
N ARG A 145 14.76 15.40 -14.03
CA ARG A 145 15.84 15.33 -13.04
C ARG A 145 15.45 16.20 -11.85
N PHE A 146 15.28 15.60 -10.68
CA PHE A 146 15.08 16.33 -9.43
C PHE A 146 16.45 16.72 -8.85
N GLU A 147 16.82 17.99 -8.95
CA GLU A 147 17.91 18.58 -8.18
C GLU A 147 17.26 19.43 -7.07
N ILE A 148 17.18 18.86 -5.86
CA ILE A 148 16.71 19.60 -4.68
C ILE A 148 17.91 20.40 -4.18
N ASP A 149 18.02 21.66 -4.62
CA ASP A 149 19.01 22.55 -4.06
C ASP A 149 18.58 22.93 -2.64
N LYS A 150 19.48 22.77 -1.66
CA LYS A 150 19.17 22.87 -0.21
C LYS A 150 18.68 24.26 0.23
N GLN A 151 18.68 25.25 -0.66
CA GLN A 151 18.54 26.67 -0.33
C GLN A 151 17.19 27.31 -0.69
N SER A 152 16.30 26.66 -1.47
CA SER A 152 15.07 27.32 -1.96
C SER A 152 13.78 27.01 -1.18
N LEU A 153 13.87 26.38 -0.01
CA LEU A 153 12.72 26.18 0.88
C LEU A 153 12.42 27.46 1.69
N GLU A 154 11.87 28.49 1.04
CA GLU A 154 11.37 29.67 1.75
C GLU A 154 9.96 29.44 2.29
N ALA A 155 9.82 29.60 3.60
CA ALA A 155 8.55 29.56 4.29
C ALA A 155 8.13 30.98 4.68
N LEU A 156 7.24 31.58 3.88
CA LEU A 156 6.64 32.88 4.22
C LEU A 156 5.64 32.71 5.36
N LYS A 157 5.89 33.42 6.46
CA LYS A 157 5.05 33.41 7.66
C LYS A 157 3.77 34.19 7.38
N GLY A 158 2.68 33.48 7.07
CA GLY A 158 1.36 34.09 6.82
C GLY A 158 0.44 33.31 5.89
N THR A 159 0.97 32.33 5.15
CA THR A 159 0.18 31.45 4.27
C THR A 159 0.63 29.99 4.47
N GLU A 160 -0.31 29.12 4.81
CA GLU A 160 -0.06 27.70 5.18
C GLU A 160 0.28 26.79 3.98
N PHE A 161 0.97 27.31 2.97
CA PHE A 161 1.37 26.55 1.78
C PHE A 161 2.84 26.85 1.45
N ALA A 162 3.66 25.80 1.41
CA ALA A 162 4.97 25.88 0.78
C ALA A 162 4.75 25.87 -0.74
N HIS A 163 4.97 27.01 -1.38
CA HIS A 163 5.03 27.10 -2.84
C HIS A 163 6.44 26.76 -3.29
N ALA A 164 6.60 25.71 -4.09
CA ALA A 164 7.80 25.55 -4.90
C ALA A 164 7.63 26.44 -6.14
N ARG A 165 8.33 27.58 -6.17
CA ARG A 165 8.44 28.43 -7.36
C ARG A 165 9.66 28.00 -8.14
N ILE A 166 9.45 27.71 -9.43
CA ILE A 166 10.47 27.31 -10.41
C ILE A 166 10.70 28.57 -11.26
N ASP A 167 11.90 29.13 -11.24
CA ASP A 167 12.38 30.03 -12.30
C ASP A 167 13.31 29.24 -13.23
#